data_AF-A0A7V9BIG6-F1
#
_entry.id   AF-A0A7V9BIG6-F1
#
_cell.length_a   1.000
_cell.length_b   1.000
_cell.length_c   1.000
_cell.angle_alpha   90.00
_cell.angle_beta   90.00
_cell.angle_gamma   90.00
#
_symmetry.space_group_name_H-M   'P 1'
#
loop_
_entity.id
_entity.type
_entity.pdbx_description
1 polymer ?
#
loop_
_entity_poly.entity_id
_entity_poly.type
_entity_poly.pdbx_seq_one_letter_code
_entity_poly.pdbx_strand_id
1 'polypeptide(L)'
;MKVGIPRETWPGETRVAVIPASVPALTKAGLEVVVEQGAGNAAGFLDDAYQAQGATIASRSTVFQSDVILQVRSDPGDSGSLRAGQTAIGFADPLGSPANIASLAGSGVTLLSMELMPRITRAQSMDALSSMATIAGYKGVLLAAVALPRMFPMLMTAAGTVSPARVFIMGAGVAGLQAIAVARRLGAKVEAYDVRPAVKEQVQSLGAKFVELPIESQDAEDKGGYAVAQDENFYRRQREMMLKIVAASDVVITTALIPGRPAPTLLTVE
;
A
#
# COMPACT_ATOMS: atom_id res chain seq x y z
N MET A 1 26.47 16.58 1.57
CA MET A 1 25.81 15.55 0.75
C MET A 1 24.50 16.12 0.27
N LYS A 2 24.19 15.96 -1.02
CA LYS A 2 22.95 16.44 -1.65
C LYS A 2 21.92 15.32 -1.77
N VAL A 3 20.68 15.63 -1.44
CA VAL A 3 19.52 14.76 -1.63
C VAL A 3 18.63 15.37 -2.70
N GLY A 4 18.42 14.63 -3.79
CA GLY A 4 17.59 15.01 -4.92
C GLY A 4 16.21 14.38 -4.83
N ILE A 5 15.16 15.18 -5.05
CA ILE A 5 13.77 14.75 -5.10
C ILE A 5 13.22 15.11 -6.48
N PRO A 6 13.32 14.20 -7.47
CA PRO A 6 12.77 14.43 -8.79
C PRO A 6 11.24 14.32 -8.76
N ARG A 7 10.61 14.89 -9.79
CA ARG A 7 9.19 14.69 -10.06
C ARG A 7 8.98 13.28 -10.60
N GLU A 8 7.93 12.61 -10.11
CA GLU A 8 7.51 11.32 -10.62
C GLU A 8 7.03 11.41 -12.07
N THR A 9 7.41 10.42 -12.89
CA THR A 9 7.06 10.36 -14.33
C THR A 9 6.11 9.23 -14.68
N TRP A 10 5.84 8.33 -13.72
CA TRP A 10 4.93 7.22 -13.94
C TRP A 10 3.51 7.74 -14.20
N PRO A 11 2.80 7.29 -15.25
CA PRO A 11 1.46 7.76 -15.56
C PRO A 11 0.50 7.61 -14.38
N GLY A 12 -0.15 8.71 -13.98
CA GLY A 12 -1.09 8.75 -12.87
C GLY A 12 -0.45 8.73 -11.48
N GLU A 13 0.88 8.76 -11.35
CA GLU A 13 1.53 8.97 -10.06
C GLU A 13 1.34 10.41 -9.60
N THR A 14 0.82 10.58 -8.39
CA THR A 14 0.52 11.90 -7.81
C THR A 14 1.24 12.14 -6.50
N ARG A 15 2.01 11.16 -6.02
CA ARG A 15 2.81 11.28 -4.79
C ARG A 15 4.17 11.92 -5.09
N VAL A 16 4.84 12.32 -4.02
CA VAL A 16 6.21 12.84 -4.03
C VAL A 16 6.98 12.20 -2.86
N ALA A 17 8.26 11.91 -3.04
CA ALA A 17 9.05 11.17 -2.06
C ALA A 17 9.25 11.94 -0.74
N VAL A 18 9.30 13.27 -0.80
CA VAL A 18 9.48 14.15 0.35
C VAL A 18 8.47 15.29 0.27
N ILE A 19 7.75 15.51 1.37
CA ILE A 19 6.85 16.66 1.53
C ILE A 19 7.60 17.84 2.17
N PRO A 20 7.13 19.10 2.01
CA PRO A 20 7.78 20.25 2.61
C PRO A 20 8.05 20.10 4.12
N ALA A 21 7.11 19.54 4.86
CA ALA A 21 7.23 19.33 6.31
C ALA A 21 8.35 18.36 6.71
N SER A 22 8.85 17.53 5.79
CA SER A 22 9.97 16.60 6.04
C SER A 22 11.34 17.20 5.72
N VAL A 23 11.39 18.31 4.97
CA VAL A 23 12.65 18.99 4.59
C VAL A 23 13.48 19.40 5.82
N PRO A 24 12.91 19.99 6.90
CA PRO A 24 13.70 20.42 8.05
C PRO A 24 14.45 19.28 8.76
N ALA A 25 13.92 18.07 8.73
CA ALA A 25 14.58 16.91 9.32
C ALA A 25 15.83 16.51 8.53
N LEU A 26 15.77 16.58 7.19
CA LEU A 26 16.90 16.29 6.31
C LEU A 26 17.98 17.37 6.43
N THR A 27 17.59 18.65 6.44
CA THR A 27 18.55 19.76 6.60
C THR A 27 19.22 19.75 7.96
N LYS A 28 18.48 19.44 9.03
CA LYS A 28 19.04 19.24 10.39
C LYS A 28 20.04 18.09 10.45
N ALA A 29 19.89 17.07 9.60
CA ALA A 29 20.85 15.97 9.46
C ALA A 29 22.10 16.36 8.62
N GLY A 30 22.21 17.62 8.17
CA GLY A 30 23.34 18.11 7.37
C GLY A 30 23.22 17.83 5.87
N LEU A 31 22.02 17.46 5.40
CA LEU A 31 21.76 17.18 4.00
C LEU A 31 21.25 18.43 3.28
N GLU A 32 21.76 18.67 2.08
CA GLU A 32 21.28 19.75 1.22
C GLU A 32 20.17 19.21 0.32
N VAL A 33 18.96 19.76 0.45
CA VAL A 33 17.76 19.22 -0.21
C VAL A 33 17.51 19.96 -1.52
N VAL A 34 17.47 19.24 -2.64
CA VAL A 34 17.23 19.77 -3.98
C VAL A 34 15.99 19.10 -4.57
N VAL A 35 14.97 19.89 -4.88
CA VAL A 35 13.67 19.40 -5.36
C VAL A 35 13.49 19.85 -6.81
N GLU A 36 12.99 18.96 -7.66
CA GLU A 36 12.64 19.33 -9.03
C GLU A 36 11.46 20.30 -9.04
N GLN A 37 11.54 21.32 -9.89
CA GLN A 37 10.45 22.26 -10.11
C GLN A 37 9.12 21.53 -10.38
N GLY A 38 8.11 21.81 -9.56
CA GLY A 38 6.78 21.21 -9.64
C GLY A 38 6.68 19.76 -9.20
N ALA A 39 7.69 19.18 -8.52
CA ALA A 39 7.65 17.79 -8.07
C ALA A 39 6.47 17.48 -7.14
N GLY A 40 6.11 18.41 -6.27
CA GLY A 40 5.04 18.24 -5.29
C GLY A 40 3.64 18.65 -5.77
N ASN A 41 3.50 19.22 -6.97
CA ASN A 41 2.25 19.87 -7.40
C ASN A 41 1.04 18.93 -7.39
N ALA A 42 1.21 17.69 -7.87
CA ALA A 42 0.14 16.70 -7.89
C ALA A 42 -0.26 16.22 -6.48
N ALA A 43 0.65 16.33 -5.51
CA ALA A 43 0.42 16.04 -4.10
C ALA A 43 -0.12 17.26 -3.32
N GLY A 44 -0.28 18.42 -3.98
CA GLY A 44 -0.73 19.66 -3.36
C GLY A 44 0.36 20.49 -2.67
N PHE A 45 1.64 20.21 -2.96
CA PHE A 45 2.78 20.95 -2.41
C PHE A 45 3.46 21.79 -3.49
N LEU A 46 3.30 23.12 -3.40
CA LEU A 46 3.93 24.07 -4.32
C LEU A 46 5.42 24.25 -4.01
N ASP A 47 6.19 24.66 -5.02
CA ASP A 47 7.64 24.90 -4.93
C ASP A 47 8.01 25.88 -3.80
N ASP A 48 7.24 26.97 -3.64
CA ASP A 48 7.47 27.96 -2.58
C ASP A 48 7.40 27.35 -1.17
N ALA A 49 6.56 26.31 -0.98
CA ALA A 49 6.46 25.61 0.30
C ALA A 49 7.74 24.82 0.63
N TYR A 50 8.41 24.27 -0.38
CA TYR A 50 9.71 23.62 -0.21
C TYR A 50 10.82 24.64 0.07
N GLN A 51 10.84 25.76 -0.66
CA GLN A 51 11.81 26.84 -0.45
C GLN A 51 11.72 27.43 0.95
N ALA A 52 10.49 27.65 1.45
CA ALA A 52 10.25 28.14 2.80
C ALA A 52 10.81 27.21 3.90
N GLN A 53 11.02 25.93 3.60
CA GLN A 53 11.58 24.93 4.51
C GLN A 53 13.09 24.69 4.28
N GLY A 54 13.72 25.47 3.39
CA GLY A 54 15.16 25.42 3.14
C GLY A 54 15.60 24.47 2.04
N ALA A 55 14.69 23.98 1.19
CA ALA A 55 15.06 23.24 -0.01
C ALA A 55 15.37 24.18 -1.19
N THR A 56 16.25 23.75 -2.08
CA THR A 56 16.54 24.43 -3.35
C THR A 56 15.66 23.84 -4.44
N ILE A 57 14.96 24.68 -5.20
CA ILE A 57 14.22 24.26 -6.40
C ILE A 57 15.16 24.29 -7.60
N ALA A 58 15.19 23.23 -8.39
CA ALA A 58 16.10 23.10 -9.52
C ALA A 58 15.49 22.35 -10.72
N SER A 59 16.20 22.39 -11.84
CA SER A 59 15.89 21.56 -13.00
C SER A 59 16.08 20.07 -12.68
N ARG A 60 15.35 19.20 -13.39
CA ARG A 60 15.51 17.75 -13.29
C ARG A 60 16.97 17.30 -13.43
N SER A 61 17.69 17.81 -14.43
CA SER A 61 19.11 17.50 -14.63
C SER A 61 19.99 17.88 -13.43
N THR A 62 19.69 18.98 -12.75
CA THR A 62 20.41 19.39 -11.54
C THR A 62 20.08 18.48 -10.36
N VAL A 63 18.81 18.07 -10.22
CA VAL A 63 18.38 17.14 -9.17
C VAL A 63 19.11 15.82 -9.26
N PHE A 64 19.25 15.26 -10.47
CA PHE A 64 20.00 14.02 -10.72
C PHE A 64 21.52 14.16 -10.57
N GLN A 65 22.06 15.35 -10.29
CA GLN A 65 23.47 15.48 -9.88
C GLN A 65 23.69 15.18 -8.40
N SER A 66 22.63 15.04 -7.59
CA SER A 66 22.69 14.78 -6.15
C SER A 66 23.37 13.45 -5.80
N ASP A 67 23.79 13.28 -4.55
CA ASP A 67 24.44 12.04 -4.09
C ASP A 67 23.41 10.94 -3.80
N VAL A 68 22.25 11.34 -3.26
CA VAL A 68 21.12 10.46 -2.96
C VAL A 68 19.91 10.93 -3.75
N ILE A 69 19.21 10.01 -4.41
CA ILE A 69 17.95 10.27 -5.11
C ILE A 69 16.81 9.59 -4.34
N LEU A 70 15.82 10.36 -3.94
CA LEU A 70 14.61 9.87 -3.26
C LEU A 70 13.44 9.92 -4.23
N GLN A 71 12.91 8.76 -4.56
CA GLN A 71 11.75 8.60 -5.44
C GLN A 71 10.69 7.76 -4.74
N VAL A 72 9.43 7.97 -5.13
CA VAL A 72 8.37 7.03 -4.80
C VAL A 72 8.59 5.76 -5.62
N ARG A 73 8.72 5.88 -6.94
CA ARG A 73 9.00 4.76 -7.84
C ARG A 73 10.38 4.92 -8.48
N SER A 74 11.31 4.04 -8.13
CA SER A 74 12.68 4.06 -8.66
C SER A 74 12.83 3.29 -9.98
N ASP A 75 11.82 2.54 -10.41
CA ASP A 75 11.84 1.73 -11.63
C ASP A 75 10.40 1.46 -12.17
N PRO A 76 10.16 1.36 -13.50
CA PRO A 76 11.07 1.47 -14.66
C PRO A 76 11.27 2.89 -15.21
N GLY A 77 11.24 3.91 -14.34
CA GLY A 77 11.40 5.32 -14.73
C GLY A 77 12.84 5.73 -15.05
N ASP A 78 13.43 6.55 -14.17
CA ASP A 78 14.66 7.30 -14.43
C ASP A 78 15.97 6.53 -14.28
N SER A 79 15.94 5.21 -14.48
CA SER A 79 17.12 4.37 -14.34
C SER A 79 18.30 4.86 -15.19
N GLY A 80 18.03 5.42 -16.38
CA GLY A 80 19.04 6.02 -17.26
C GLY A 80 19.58 7.39 -16.81
N SER A 81 18.95 8.05 -15.83
CA SER A 81 19.44 9.32 -15.26
C SER A 81 20.28 9.12 -14.01
N LEU A 82 20.33 7.89 -13.48
CA LEU A 82 21.18 7.53 -12.34
C LEU A 82 22.61 7.27 -12.80
N ARG A 83 23.58 7.62 -11.95
CA ARG A 83 25.01 7.48 -12.22
C ARG A 83 25.71 6.64 -11.16
N ALA A 84 26.85 6.07 -11.54
CA ALA A 84 27.70 5.31 -10.63
C ALA A 84 28.05 6.12 -9.36
N GLY A 85 27.98 5.44 -8.21
CA GLY A 85 28.27 6.02 -6.89
C GLY A 85 27.11 6.79 -6.25
N GLN A 86 25.96 6.93 -6.92
CA GLN A 86 24.74 7.43 -6.26
C GLN A 86 24.06 6.36 -5.42
N THR A 87 23.23 6.82 -4.48
CA THR A 87 22.25 5.98 -3.78
C THR A 87 20.84 6.35 -4.25
N ALA A 88 20.06 5.38 -4.70
CA ALA A 88 18.63 5.55 -4.99
C ALA A 88 17.79 4.87 -3.91
N ILE A 89 16.74 5.55 -3.43
CA ILE A 89 15.80 5.02 -2.44
C ILE A 89 14.38 5.20 -2.96
N GLY A 90 13.60 4.12 -2.96
CA GLY A 90 12.22 4.11 -3.41
C GLY A 90 11.69 2.69 -3.62
N PHE A 91 10.51 2.58 -4.23
CA PHE A 91 9.95 1.29 -4.64
C PHE A 91 10.53 0.87 -6.01
N ALA A 92 11.08 -0.34 -6.09
CA ALA A 92 11.76 -0.87 -7.29
C ALA A 92 11.25 -2.25 -7.74
N ASP A 93 10.30 -2.84 -7.02
CA ASP A 93 9.70 -4.16 -7.27
C ASP A 93 10.71 -5.28 -7.63
N PRO A 94 11.70 -5.56 -6.77
CA PRO A 94 12.78 -6.46 -7.13
C PRO A 94 12.36 -7.92 -7.34
N LEU A 95 11.24 -8.34 -6.76
CA LEU A 95 10.71 -9.69 -6.90
C LEU A 95 9.78 -9.84 -8.10
N GLY A 96 9.01 -8.80 -8.45
CA GLY A 96 8.12 -8.82 -9.62
C GLY A 96 8.84 -8.48 -10.93
N SER A 97 9.91 -7.69 -10.87
CA SER A 97 10.59 -7.13 -12.04
C SER A 97 12.13 -7.33 -12.01
N PRO A 98 12.63 -8.58 -11.89
CA PRO A 98 14.07 -8.83 -11.70
C PRO A 98 14.95 -8.35 -12.88
N ALA A 99 14.41 -8.32 -14.10
CA ALA A 99 15.12 -7.82 -15.27
C ALA A 99 15.47 -6.32 -15.16
N ASN A 100 14.58 -5.54 -14.56
CA ASN A 100 14.81 -4.10 -14.39
C ASN A 100 15.87 -3.84 -13.31
N ILE A 101 15.86 -4.63 -12.23
CA ILE A 101 16.92 -4.58 -11.22
C ILE A 101 18.28 -4.95 -11.80
N ALA A 102 18.34 -5.96 -12.67
CA ALA A 102 19.59 -6.33 -13.35
C ALA A 102 20.12 -5.18 -14.22
N SER A 103 19.24 -4.47 -14.94
CA SER A 103 19.62 -3.27 -15.69
C SER A 103 20.15 -2.16 -14.78
N LEU A 104 19.50 -1.92 -13.64
CA LEU A 104 19.91 -0.89 -12.69
C LEU A 104 21.26 -1.22 -12.05
N ALA A 105 21.51 -2.49 -11.71
CA ALA A 105 22.79 -2.95 -11.16
C ALA A 105 23.98 -2.64 -12.08
N GLY A 106 23.76 -2.67 -13.41
CA GLY A 106 24.77 -2.31 -14.40
C GLY A 106 25.21 -0.83 -14.38
N SER A 107 24.43 0.06 -13.75
CA SER A 107 24.74 1.50 -13.69
C SER A 107 25.73 1.88 -12.58
N GLY A 108 26.04 0.96 -11.66
CA GLY A 108 26.92 1.23 -10.51
C GLY A 108 26.25 2.05 -9.39
N VAL A 109 24.92 2.17 -9.39
CA VAL A 109 24.13 2.78 -8.31
C VAL A 109 23.95 1.82 -7.13
N THR A 110 23.85 2.35 -5.92
CA THR A 110 23.38 1.61 -4.74
C THR A 110 21.87 1.78 -4.62
N LEU A 111 21.08 0.73 -4.81
CA LEU A 111 19.63 0.78 -4.65
C LEU A 111 19.21 0.29 -3.24
N LEU A 112 18.43 1.11 -2.54
CA LEU A 112 17.73 0.73 -1.30
C LEU A 112 16.23 0.62 -1.60
N SER A 113 15.78 -0.60 -1.90
CA SER A 113 14.36 -0.89 -2.18
C SER A 113 13.55 -0.90 -0.88
N MET A 114 12.49 -0.08 -0.86
CA MET A 114 11.59 0.02 0.29
C MET A 114 10.73 -1.25 0.50
N GLU A 115 10.55 -2.07 -0.53
CA GLU A 115 9.83 -3.34 -0.45
C GLU A 115 10.56 -4.39 0.39
N LEU A 116 11.89 -4.33 0.42
CA LEU A 116 12.73 -5.30 1.12
C LEU A 116 13.05 -4.89 2.56
N MET A 117 12.35 -3.87 3.09
CA MET A 117 12.46 -3.46 4.49
C MET A 117 12.06 -4.64 5.40
N PRO A 118 12.94 -5.11 6.32
CA PRO A 118 12.62 -6.23 7.18
C PRO A 118 11.49 -5.87 8.15
N ARG A 119 10.53 -6.78 8.32
CA ARG A 119 9.40 -6.62 9.27
C ARG A 119 9.80 -6.99 10.70
N ILE A 120 10.64 -6.14 11.29
CA ILE A 120 11.12 -6.28 12.67
C ILE A 120 10.86 -4.99 13.44
N THR A 121 10.74 -5.07 14.77
CA THR A 121 10.36 -3.93 15.63
C THR A 121 11.15 -2.65 15.36
N ARG A 122 12.48 -2.75 15.19
CA ARG A 122 13.36 -1.59 14.95
C ARG A 122 13.16 -0.89 13.59
N ALA A 123 12.52 -1.56 12.64
CA ALA A 123 12.32 -1.09 11.26
C ALA A 123 10.87 -0.70 10.97
N GLN A 124 9.95 -0.85 11.94
CA GLN A 124 8.52 -0.57 11.75
C GLN A 124 8.25 0.88 11.29
N SER A 125 9.00 1.86 11.80
CA SER A 125 8.87 3.27 11.39
C SER A 125 9.33 3.55 9.95
N MET A 126 10.03 2.60 9.33
CA MET A 126 10.55 2.68 7.96
C MET A 126 9.71 1.84 6.98
N ASP A 127 8.68 1.13 7.46
CA ASP A 127 7.83 0.27 6.63
C ASP A 127 6.86 1.10 5.78
N ALA A 128 7.34 1.47 4.60
CA ALA A 128 6.55 2.18 3.61
C ALA A 128 5.42 1.32 3.02
N LEU A 129 5.58 -0.01 2.97
CA LEU A 129 4.52 -0.91 2.48
C LEU A 129 3.32 -0.90 3.43
N SER A 130 3.54 -0.95 4.74
CA SER A 130 2.48 -0.82 5.74
C SER A 130 1.78 0.54 5.62
N SER A 131 2.55 1.63 5.47
CA SER A 131 1.99 2.98 5.26
C SER A 131 1.08 3.06 4.03
N MET A 132 1.53 2.51 2.89
CA MET A 132 0.74 2.48 1.66
C MET A 132 -0.47 1.54 1.76
N ALA A 133 -0.33 0.40 2.43
CA ALA A 133 -1.42 -0.53 2.67
C ALA A 133 -2.54 0.10 3.52
N THR A 134 -2.20 0.87 4.55
CA THR A 134 -3.17 1.65 5.33
C THR A 134 -3.92 2.62 4.42
N ILE A 135 -3.23 3.40 3.60
CA ILE A 135 -3.88 4.34 2.67
C ILE A 135 -4.80 3.59 1.70
N ALA A 136 -4.34 2.47 1.13
CA ALA A 136 -5.11 1.65 0.21
C ALA A 136 -6.39 1.08 0.84
N GLY A 137 -6.30 0.55 2.06
CA GLY A 137 -7.46 0.04 2.82
C GLY A 137 -8.49 1.13 3.09
N TYR A 138 -8.04 2.32 3.52
CA TYR A 138 -8.91 3.48 3.72
C TYR A 138 -9.58 3.92 2.42
N LYS A 139 -8.80 4.13 1.36
CA LYS A 139 -9.29 4.64 0.08
C LYS A 139 -10.21 3.64 -0.60
N GLY A 140 -9.94 2.33 -0.49
CA GLY A 140 -10.76 1.26 -1.04
C GLY A 140 -12.19 1.30 -0.52
N VAL A 141 -12.37 1.52 0.79
CA VAL A 141 -13.71 1.66 1.39
C VAL A 141 -14.41 2.93 0.90
N LEU A 142 -13.70 4.06 0.79
CA LEU A 142 -14.30 5.29 0.28
C LEU A 142 -14.77 5.15 -1.18
N LEU A 143 -13.97 4.49 -2.01
CA LEU A 143 -14.36 4.21 -3.40
C LEU A 143 -15.59 3.30 -3.45
N ALA A 144 -15.64 2.27 -2.60
CA ALA A 144 -16.82 1.42 -2.47
C ALA A 144 -18.06 2.21 -2.03
N ALA A 145 -17.92 3.13 -1.06
CA ALA A 145 -19.02 3.98 -0.59
C ALA A 145 -19.55 4.94 -1.66
N VAL A 146 -18.68 5.42 -2.55
CA VAL A 146 -19.08 6.27 -3.69
C VAL A 146 -19.77 5.45 -4.78
N ALA A 147 -19.30 4.24 -5.05
CA ALA A 147 -19.82 3.39 -6.12
C ALA A 147 -21.11 2.64 -5.76
N LEU A 148 -21.31 2.34 -4.47
CA LEU A 148 -22.46 1.56 -4.00
C LEU A 148 -23.75 2.40 -4.04
N PRO A 149 -24.83 1.95 -4.70
CA PRO A 149 -26.12 2.65 -4.71
C PRO A 149 -26.92 2.43 -3.40
N ARG A 150 -26.21 2.39 -2.26
CA ARG A 150 -26.76 2.19 -0.92
C ARG A 150 -25.88 2.91 0.10
N MET A 151 -26.51 3.45 1.14
CA MET A 151 -25.80 4.01 2.29
C MET A 151 -25.21 2.92 3.17
N PHE A 152 -23.99 3.15 3.68
CA PHE A 152 -23.32 2.20 4.57
C PHE A 152 -24.02 2.00 5.93
N PRO A 153 -24.45 3.05 6.64
CA PRO A 153 -25.05 2.89 7.96
C PRO A 153 -26.50 2.42 7.89
N MET A 154 -26.96 1.82 8.98
CA MET A 154 -28.39 1.69 9.23
C MET A 154 -28.98 3.08 9.48
N LEU A 155 -30.08 3.40 8.81
CA LEU A 155 -30.80 4.65 9.03
C LEU A 155 -32.26 4.34 9.36
N MET A 156 -32.73 4.85 10.50
CA MET A 156 -34.14 4.87 10.85
C MET A 156 -34.64 6.30 10.63
N THR A 157 -35.53 6.47 9.65
CA THR A 157 -36.03 7.78 9.23
C THR A 157 -37.55 7.81 9.23
N ALA A 158 -38.15 8.99 9.08
CA ALA A 158 -39.60 9.11 8.93
C ALA A 158 -40.15 8.35 7.70
N ALA A 159 -39.33 8.16 6.67
CA ALA A 159 -39.71 7.43 5.45
C ALA A 159 -39.54 5.89 5.59
N GLY A 160 -39.00 5.41 6.71
CA GLY A 160 -38.73 4.00 6.96
C GLY A 160 -37.27 3.70 7.32
N THR A 161 -36.96 2.41 7.36
CA THR A 161 -35.64 1.89 7.77
C THR A 161 -34.83 1.40 6.57
N VAL A 162 -33.59 1.89 6.46
CA VAL A 162 -32.59 1.40 5.52
C VAL A 162 -31.64 0.47 6.27
N SER A 163 -31.49 -0.76 5.78
CA SER A 163 -30.53 -1.72 6.33
C SER A 163 -29.08 -1.30 6.01
N PRO A 164 -28.13 -1.58 6.92
CA PRO A 164 -26.73 -1.24 6.69
C PRO A 164 -26.16 -2.05 5.53
N ALA A 165 -25.17 -1.47 4.83
CA ALA A 165 -24.40 -2.21 3.84
C ALA A 165 -23.64 -3.37 4.49
N ARG A 166 -23.56 -4.49 3.78
CA ARG A 166 -22.77 -5.67 4.14
C ARG A 166 -21.45 -5.65 3.39
N VAL A 167 -20.36 -5.50 4.12
CA VAL A 167 -19.01 -5.42 3.56
C VAL A 167 -18.25 -6.67 3.96
N PHE A 168 -17.72 -7.40 2.98
CA PHE A 168 -16.87 -8.55 3.19
C PHE A 168 -15.43 -8.24 2.82
N ILE A 169 -14.50 -8.50 3.75
CA ILE A 169 -13.07 -8.23 3.58
C ILE A 169 -12.33 -9.56 3.47
N MET A 170 -11.63 -9.77 2.35
CA MET A 170 -10.88 -10.99 2.05
C MET A 170 -9.38 -10.73 2.19
N GLY A 171 -8.83 -11.14 3.33
CA GLY A 171 -7.49 -10.81 3.80
C GLY A 171 -7.54 -9.77 4.92
N ALA A 172 -6.88 -10.05 6.04
CA ALA A 172 -6.77 -9.18 7.21
C ALA A 172 -5.30 -8.85 7.51
N GLY A 173 -4.55 -8.50 6.46
CA GLY A 173 -3.30 -7.75 6.58
C GLY A 173 -3.56 -6.26 6.89
N VAL A 174 -2.53 -5.41 6.84
CA VAL A 174 -2.65 -3.98 7.16
C VAL A 174 -3.76 -3.28 6.37
N ALA A 175 -3.85 -3.52 5.05
CA ALA A 175 -4.89 -2.95 4.21
C ALA A 175 -6.30 -3.46 4.59
N GLY A 176 -6.44 -4.76 4.82
CA GLY A 176 -7.70 -5.39 5.21
C GLY A 176 -8.20 -4.89 6.57
N LEU A 177 -7.32 -4.84 7.58
CA LEU A 177 -7.66 -4.30 8.91
C LEU A 177 -8.05 -2.83 8.83
N GLN A 178 -7.36 -2.03 8.02
CA GLN A 178 -7.77 -0.64 7.81
C GLN A 178 -9.13 -0.53 7.10
N ALA A 179 -9.37 -1.37 6.09
CA ALA A 179 -10.67 -1.42 5.42
C ALA A 179 -11.81 -1.81 6.38
N ILE A 180 -11.56 -2.79 7.27
CA ILE A 180 -12.50 -3.16 8.34
C ILE A 180 -12.82 -1.94 9.21
N ALA A 181 -11.79 -1.28 9.74
CA ALA A 181 -11.95 -0.14 10.63
C ALA A 181 -12.77 1.00 9.98
N VAL A 182 -12.49 1.30 8.72
CA VAL A 182 -13.16 2.39 7.99
C VAL A 182 -14.60 2.01 7.64
N ALA A 183 -14.85 0.79 7.15
CA ALA A 183 -16.21 0.33 6.85
C ALA A 183 -17.09 0.30 8.11
N ARG A 184 -16.53 -0.10 9.26
CA ARG A 184 -17.20 -0.04 10.56
C ARG A 184 -17.52 1.39 10.99
N ARG A 185 -16.58 2.34 10.81
CA ARG A 185 -16.79 3.77 11.09
C ARG A 185 -17.89 4.38 10.21
N LEU A 186 -18.05 3.91 8.97
CA LEU A 186 -19.15 4.28 8.08
C LEU A 186 -20.48 3.59 8.45
N GLY A 187 -20.51 2.70 9.45
CA GLY A 187 -21.72 2.05 9.95
C GLY A 187 -22.12 0.75 9.25
N ALA A 188 -21.24 0.19 8.41
CA ALA A 188 -21.50 -1.08 7.75
C ALA A 188 -21.47 -2.29 8.70
N LYS A 189 -22.17 -3.35 8.31
CA LYS A 189 -21.98 -4.69 8.87
C LYS A 189 -20.78 -5.33 8.16
N VAL A 190 -19.71 -5.56 8.91
CA VAL A 190 -18.45 -6.06 8.34
C VAL A 190 -18.21 -7.51 8.75
N GLU A 191 -17.98 -8.35 7.76
CA GLU A 191 -17.47 -9.72 7.92
C GLU A 191 -16.07 -9.78 7.28
N ALA A 192 -15.14 -10.52 7.85
CA ALA A 192 -13.80 -10.63 7.31
C ALA A 192 -13.24 -12.05 7.44
N TYR A 193 -12.38 -12.41 6.51
CA TYR A 193 -11.72 -13.71 6.45
C TYR A 193 -10.23 -13.54 6.21
N ASP A 194 -9.41 -14.35 6.86
CA ASP A 194 -7.98 -14.53 6.55
C ASP A 194 -7.63 -16.01 6.80
N VAL A 195 -6.62 -16.51 6.09
CA VAL A 195 -6.14 -17.89 6.26
C VAL A 195 -5.36 -18.05 7.57
N ARG A 196 -4.80 -16.95 8.10
CA ARG A 196 -4.02 -16.96 9.33
C ARG A 196 -4.96 -16.89 10.55
N PRO A 197 -4.88 -17.81 11.51
CA PRO A 197 -5.72 -17.74 12.71
C PRO A 197 -5.36 -16.57 13.62
N ALA A 198 -4.10 -16.10 13.59
CA ALA A 198 -3.58 -15.05 14.47
C ALA A 198 -4.28 -13.69 14.32
N VAL A 199 -4.90 -13.42 13.16
CA VAL A 199 -5.57 -12.14 12.91
C VAL A 199 -7.04 -12.12 13.34
N LYS A 200 -7.59 -13.25 13.81
CA LYS A 200 -8.99 -13.34 14.28
C LYS A 200 -9.28 -12.33 15.39
N GLU A 201 -8.42 -12.25 16.40
CA GLU A 201 -8.58 -11.30 17.51
C GLU A 201 -8.48 -9.85 17.02
N GLN A 202 -7.60 -9.57 16.05
CA GLN A 202 -7.46 -8.24 15.46
C GLN A 202 -8.74 -7.82 14.73
N VAL A 203 -9.31 -8.70 13.90
CA VAL A 203 -10.59 -8.48 13.22
C VAL A 203 -11.72 -8.20 14.21
N GLN A 204 -11.82 -9.02 15.26
CA GLN A 204 -12.86 -8.88 16.29
C GLN A 204 -12.69 -7.61 17.12
N SER A 205 -11.45 -7.20 17.43
CA SER A 205 -11.16 -5.96 18.16
C SER A 205 -11.63 -4.70 17.41
N LEU A 206 -11.70 -4.77 16.08
CA LEU A 206 -12.25 -3.71 15.22
C LEU A 206 -13.78 -3.79 15.07
N GLY A 207 -14.43 -4.76 15.71
CA GLY A 207 -15.88 -4.95 15.71
C GLY A 207 -16.43 -5.61 14.45
N ALA A 208 -15.59 -6.30 13.67
CA ALA A 208 -16.04 -7.14 12.56
C ALA A 208 -16.21 -8.60 12.99
N LYS A 209 -17.06 -9.32 12.26
CA LYS A 209 -17.23 -10.76 12.45
C LYS A 209 -16.15 -11.51 11.66
N PHE A 210 -15.32 -12.28 12.35
CA PHE A 210 -14.40 -13.20 11.69
C PHE A 210 -15.17 -14.40 11.13
N VAL A 211 -14.97 -14.68 9.85
CA VAL A 211 -15.54 -15.83 9.15
C VAL A 211 -14.59 -17.01 9.35
N GLU A 212 -15.09 -18.08 9.95
CA GLU A 212 -14.35 -19.33 10.08
C GLU A 212 -14.76 -20.29 8.97
N LEU A 213 -13.77 -20.81 8.25
CA LEU A 213 -13.97 -21.88 7.28
C LEU A 213 -13.37 -23.17 7.88
N PRO A 214 -14.13 -24.27 8.02
CA PRO A 214 -13.65 -25.57 8.46
C PRO A 214 -12.79 -26.24 7.38
N ILE A 215 -11.65 -25.62 7.09
CA ILE A 215 -10.65 -26.09 6.14
C ILE A 215 -9.33 -26.14 6.91
N GLU A 216 -8.72 -27.31 6.98
CA GLU A 216 -7.41 -27.46 7.60
C GLU A 216 -6.38 -26.70 6.76
N SER A 217 -5.74 -25.71 7.36
CA SER A 217 -4.59 -25.01 6.79
C SER A 217 -3.34 -25.52 7.48
N GLN A 218 -2.47 -26.25 6.78
CA GLN A 218 -1.13 -26.56 7.28
C GLN A 218 -0.23 -25.35 7.03
N ASP A 219 0.47 -24.88 8.07
CA ASP A 219 1.51 -23.84 7.98
C ASP A 219 1.09 -22.59 7.18
N ALA A 220 -0.09 -22.05 7.47
CA ALA A 220 -0.68 -20.91 6.74
C ALA A 220 0.10 -19.59 6.88
N GLU A 221 1.08 -19.52 7.80
CA GLU A 221 1.84 -18.33 8.14
C GLU A 221 3.34 -18.65 8.20
N ASP A 222 4.16 -17.81 7.57
CA ASP A 222 5.62 -17.92 7.65
C ASP A 222 6.22 -17.23 8.89
N LYS A 223 7.53 -17.35 9.09
CA LYS A 223 8.24 -16.70 10.21
C LYS A 223 8.17 -15.17 10.20
N GLY A 224 7.81 -14.56 9.07
CA GLY A 224 7.64 -13.11 8.89
C GLY A 224 6.19 -12.64 9.02
N GLY A 225 5.26 -13.55 9.34
CA GLY A 225 3.84 -13.29 9.48
C GLY A 225 3.06 -13.18 8.17
N TYR A 226 3.66 -13.59 7.04
CA TYR A 226 3.00 -13.61 5.74
C TYR A 226 2.23 -14.90 5.52
N ALA A 227 1.12 -14.79 4.78
CA ALA A 227 0.38 -15.95 4.34
C ALA A 227 1.20 -16.80 3.35
N VAL A 228 1.17 -18.11 3.53
CA VAL A 228 1.83 -19.08 2.64
C VAL A 228 0.83 -19.58 1.60
N ALA A 229 1.29 -19.75 0.35
CA ALA A 229 0.48 -20.31 -0.73
C ALA A 229 -0.03 -21.71 -0.37
N GLN A 230 -1.30 -21.98 -0.65
CA GLN A 230 -1.96 -23.25 -0.36
C GLN A 230 -2.21 -24.04 -1.65
N ASP A 231 -2.68 -25.28 -1.54
CA ASP A 231 -2.99 -26.11 -2.71
C ASP A 231 -4.35 -25.74 -3.37
N GLU A 232 -4.56 -26.21 -4.60
CA GLU A 232 -5.81 -25.93 -5.34
C GLU A 232 -7.06 -26.57 -4.71
N ASN A 233 -6.91 -27.68 -3.97
CA ASN A 233 -8.05 -28.28 -3.27
C ASN A 233 -8.52 -27.38 -2.13
N PHE A 234 -7.58 -26.76 -1.41
CA PHE A 234 -7.83 -25.74 -0.40
C PHE A 234 -8.52 -24.53 -1.04
N TYR A 235 -7.96 -23.96 -2.12
CA TYR A 235 -8.56 -22.80 -2.79
C TYR A 235 -9.94 -23.09 -3.39
N ARG A 236 -10.19 -24.30 -3.91
CA ARG A 236 -11.53 -24.69 -4.39
C ARG A 236 -12.54 -24.73 -3.24
N ARG A 237 -12.23 -25.46 -2.15
CA ARG A 237 -13.12 -25.52 -0.97
C ARG A 237 -13.35 -24.14 -0.37
N GLN A 238 -12.30 -23.34 -0.31
CA GLN A 238 -12.36 -21.97 0.17
C GLN A 238 -13.35 -21.13 -0.66
N ARG A 239 -13.25 -21.19 -2.00
CA ARG A 239 -14.20 -20.51 -2.91
C ARG A 239 -15.64 -20.97 -2.70
N GLU A 240 -15.88 -22.28 -2.66
CA GLU A 240 -17.22 -22.86 -2.45
C GLU A 240 -17.88 -22.36 -1.16
N MET A 241 -17.10 -22.25 -0.08
CA MET A 241 -17.61 -21.80 1.20
C MET A 241 -17.80 -20.27 1.26
N MET A 242 -16.94 -19.52 0.57
CA MET A 242 -17.06 -18.06 0.50
C MET A 242 -18.19 -17.58 -0.42
N LEU A 243 -18.61 -18.39 -1.40
CA LEU A 243 -19.65 -18.02 -2.38
C LEU A 243 -20.93 -17.48 -1.72
N LYS A 244 -21.40 -18.15 -0.67
CA LYS A 244 -22.61 -17.72 0.07
C LYS A 244 -22.44 -16.36 0.76
N ILE A 245 -21.22 -16.04 1.20
CA ILE A 245 -20.91 -14.79 1.90
C ILE A 245 -20.78 -13.67 0.88
N VAL A 246 -20.06 -13.93 -0.22
CA VAL A 246 -19.90 -13.01 -1.35
C VAL A 246 -21.28 -12.64 -1.92
N ALA A 247 -22.13 -13.63 -2.21
CA ALA A 247 -23.48 -13.41 -2.73
C ALA A 247 -24.39 -12.62 -1.76
N ALA A 248 -24.11 -12.66 -0.46
CA ALA A 248 -24.85 -11.93 0.56
C ALA A 248 -24.22 -10.55 0.90
N SER A 249 -23.12 -10.19 0.27
CA SER A 249 -22.39 -8.94 0.52
C SER A 249 -22.74 -7.89 -0.52
N ASP A 250 -22.88 -6.63 -0.08
CA ASP A 250 -23.07 -5.50 -0.98
C ASP A 250 -21.71 -5.00 -1.53
N VAL A 251 -20.63 -5.21 -0.77
CA VAL A 251 -19.26 -4.83 -1.12
C VAL A 251 -18.31 -5.98 -0.74
N VAL A 252 -17.39 -6.30 -1.64
CA VAL A 252 -16.26 -7.19 -1.35
C VAL A 252 -14.95 -6.44 -1.59
N ILE A 253 -14.06 -6.43 -0.61
CA ILE A 253 -12.70 -5.86 -0.72
C ILE A 253 -11.70 -6.99 -0.59
N THR A 254 -10.92 -7.23 -1.63
CA THR A 254 -9.87 -8.26 -1.66
C THR A 254 -8.50 -7.62 -1.39
N THR A 255 -7.78 -8.15 -0.41
CA THR A 255 -6.42 -7.70 -0.05
C THR A 255 -5.45 -8.86 0.12
N ALA A 256 -5.81 -10.06 -0.36
CA ALA A 256 -4.94 -11.23 -0.34
C ALA A 256 -3.81 -11.05 -1.37
N LEU A 257 -2.57 -10.98 -0.89
CA LEU A 257 -1.38 -10.85 -1.70
C LEU A 257 -0.27 -11.72 -1.10
N ILE A 258 0.49 -12.38 -1.97
CA ILE A 258 1.69 -13.14 -1.61
C ILE A 258 2.87 -12.47 -2.31
N PRO A 259 3.89 -11.96 -1.57
CA PRO A 259 5.04 -11.31 -2.17
C PRO A 259 5.73 -12.19 -3.24
N GLY A 260 6.03 -11.60 -4.41
CA GLY A 260 6.72 -12.29 -5.50
C GLY A 260 5.91 -13.39 -6.20
N ARG A 261 4.60 -13.49 -5.94
CA ARG A 261 3.71 -14.46 -6.58
C ARG A 261 2.45 -13.75 -7.11
N PRO A 262 1.78 -14.33 -8.13
CA PRO A 262 0.45 -13.90 -8.49
C PRO A 262 -0.49 -13.95 -7.28
N ALA A 263 -1.39 -12.97 -7.18
CA ALA A 263 -2.43 -13.01 -6.15
C ALA A 263 -3.33 -14.24 -6.37
N PRO A 264 -3.76 -14.93 -5.29
CA PRO A 264 -4.64 -16.08 -5.43
C PRO A 264 -5.99 -15.65 -6.00
N THR A 265 -6.54 -16.46 -6.92
CA THR A 265 -7.88 -16.20 -7.50
C THR A 265 -8.95 -16.71 -6.54
N LEU A 266 -9.47 -15.79 -5.70
CA LEU A 266 -10.47 -16.11 -4.67
C LEU A 266 -11.92 -15.79 -5.08
N LEU A 267 -12.10 -14.95 -6.10
CA LEU A 267 -13.39 -14.62 -6.70
C LEU A 267 -13.32 -15.00 -8.19
N THR A 268 -14.29 -15.81 -8.61
CA THR A 268 -14.46 -16.22 -10.01
C THR A 268 -15.58 -15.39 -10.66
N VAL A 269 -15.82 -15.61 -11.96
CA VAL A 269 -16.82 -14.84 -12.71
C VAL A 269 -18.25 -15.29 -12.36
N GLU A 270 -18.42 -16.58 -12.09
CA GLU A 270 -19.66 -17.23 -11.63
C GLU A 270 -20.08 -16.80 -10.23
#